data_AF-A0A966QNX4-F1
#
_entry.id   AF-A0A966QNX4-F1
#
_cell.length_a   1.000
_cell.length_b   1.000
_cell.length_c   1.000
_cell.angle_alpha   90.00
_cell.angle_beta   90.00
_cell.angle_gamma   90.00
#
_symmetry.space_group_name_H-M   'P 1'
#
loop_
_entity.id
_entity.type
_entity.pdbx_description
1 polymer ?
#
loop_
_entity_poly.entity_id
_entity_poly.type
_entity_poly.pdbx_seq_one_letter_code
_entity_poly.pdbx_strand_id
1 'polypeptide(L)'
;MSCLIAAPASGSGKTLLSLLLAALARQRGLSLQPFKVGPDYLDPQLLSRVAGRPCRNLDPLLCGPAWVQRCFAWHGSRCDLALVEGVMGLFDGRGPSSEGSSAAVAALLDLPVVLVVEASRQAGSLAALVRGFRDHGPPAVRLAGVVLNKVSSPRHRALLAEALEAIGVPLLGVLPAADLLDLPSRHLGLVSAAELPDLEARLPQWAALAAEHLDLERLWPLLAAPPRHEPLAVDPIAWLLEPAQMPATVAATAAATAAAAAPCAPWPLAIATDAAFQFRYPEAVELLRALGADPQPWSPLADEALPPGCRAVVLPGG
;
A
#
# COMPACT_ATOMS: atom_id res chain seq x y z
N MET A 1 -14.35 -9.77 0.61
CA MET A 1 -13.41 -9.63 -0.52
C MET A 1 -12.71 -8.31 -0.31
N SER A 2 -11.38 -8.24 -0.46
CA SER A 2 -10.60 -7.02 -0.20
C SER A 2 -10.96 -5.90 -1.18
N CYS A 3 -10.66 -4.65 -0.84
CA CYS A 3 -10.89 -3.49 -1.70
C CYS A 3 -9.59 -2.72 -1.98
N LEU A 4 -9.68 -1.87 -2.99
CA LEU A 4 -8.69 -0.84 -3.26
C LEU A 4 -9.23 0.53 -2.80
N ILE A 5 -8.48 1.23 -1.97
CA ILE A 5 -8.76 2.62 -1.59
C ILE A 5 -8.12 3.55 -2.61
N ALA A 6 -8.93 4.37 -3.27
CA ALA A 6 -8.49 5.35 -4.25
C ALA A 6 -9.05 6.74 -3.94
N ALA A 7 -8.69 7.74 -4.73
CA ALA A 7 -9.20 9.10 -4.63
C ALA A 7 -9.22 9.77 -6.00
N PRO A 8 -9.94 10.89 -6.16
CA PRO A 8 -9.86 11.71 -7.36
C PRO A 8 -8.47 12.30 -7.63
N ALA A 9 -7.70 12.57 -6.56
CA ALA A 9 -6.36 13.14 -6.64
C ALA A 9 -5.52 12.79 -5.40
N SER A 10 -4.24 13.17 -5.41
CA SER A 10 -3.38 13.15 -4.23
C SER A 10 -3.91 14.09 -3.13
N GLY A 11 -3.62 13.78 -1.87
CA GLY A 11 -4.02 14.61 -0.73
C GLY A 11 -5.50 14.52 -0.31
N SER A 12 -6.35 13.72 -0.98
CA SER A 12 -7.76 13.58 -0.59
C SER A 12 -7.99 12.77 0.71
N GLY A 13 -6.97 12.06 1.19
CA GLY A 13 -7.04 11.28 2.44
C GLY A 13 -7.04 9.75 2.28
N LYS A 14 -6.56 9.21 1.15
CA LYS A 14 -6.42 7.74 0.96
C LYS A 14 -5.62 7.10 2.09
N THR A 15 -4.41 7.60 2.30
CA THR A 15 -3.48 7.10 3.31
C THR A 15 -4.03 7.25 4.72
N LEU A 16 -4.72 8.37 4.99
CA LEU A 16 -5.43 8.54 6.26
C LEU A 16 -6.45 7.42 6.49
N LEU A 17 -7.34 7.17 5.53
CA LEU A 17 -8.33 6.09 5.66
C LEU A 17 -7.66 4.73 5.85
N SER A 18 -6.61 4.43 5.10
CA SER A 18 -5.86 3.17 5.24
C SER A 18 -5.25 3.01 6.63
N LEU A 19 -4.65 4.07 7.18
CA LEU A 19 -4.05 4.07 8.51
C LEU A 19 -5.12 3.92 9.61
N LEU A 20 -6.27 4.58 9.48
CA LEU A 20 -7.41 4.45 10.41
C LEU A 20 -7.91 2.99 10.46
N LEU A 21 -8.10 2.36 9.31
CA LEU A 21 -8.55 0.97 9.21
C LEU A 21 -7.49 -0.02 9.72
N ALA A 22 -6.21 0.21 9.43
CA ALA A 22 -5.12 -0.61 9.94
C ALA A 22 -4.98 -0.49 11.48
N ALA A 23 -5.12 0.72 12.03
CA ALA A 23 -5.11 0.96 13.47
C ALA A 23 -6.29 0.23 14.16
N LEU A 24 -7.50 0.31 13.58
CA LEU A 24 -8.67 -0.40 14.09
C LEU A 24 -8.52 -1.92 14.02
N ALA A 25 -7.96 -2.46 12.93
CA ALA A 25 -7.66 -3.89 12.83
C ALA A 25 -6.69 -4.35 13.93
N ARG A 26 -5.60 -3.59 14.15
CA ARG A 26 -4.63 -3.85 15.22
C ARG A 26 -5.27 -3.77 16.61
N GLN A 27 -6.13 -2.77 16.86
CA GLN A 27 -6.87 -2.66 18.13
C GLN A 27 -7.78 -3.88 18.37
N ARG A 28 -8.38 -4.43 17.32
CA ARG A 28 -9.22 -5.64 17.38
C ARG A 28 -8.42 -6.94 17.41
N GLY A 29 -7.09 -6.88 17.43
CA GLY A 29 -6.21 -8.05 17.42
C GLY A 29 -6.23 -8.84 16.10
N LEU A 30 -6.68 -8.21 15.02
CA LEU A 30 -6.75 -8.84 13.69
C LEU A 30 -5.54 -8.45 12.86
N SER A 31 -5.00 -9.43 12.13
CA SER A 31 -3.89 -9.21 11.21
C SER A 31 -4.39 -8.57 9.91
N LEU A 32 -3.73 -7.49 9.48
CA LEU A 32 -3.99 -6.81 8.22
C LEU A 32 -2.74 -6.82 7.36
N GLN A 33 -2.85 -7.25 6.10
CA GLN A 33 -1.81 -7.12 5.09
C GLN A 33 -2.02 -5.84 4.28
N PRO A 34 -1.19 -4.79 4.47
CA PRO A 34 -1.25 -3.61 3.63
C PRO A 34 -0.51 -3.85 2.32
N PHE A 35 -1.04 -3.24 1.27
CA PHE A 35 -0.44 -3.16 -0.06
C PHE A 35 -0.50 -1.72 -0.56
N LYS A 36 0.48 -1.33 -1.37
CA LYS A 36 0.53 0.00 -2.00
C LYS A 36 0.75 -0.15 -3.50
N VAL A 37 -0.04 0.56 -4.29
CA VAL A 37 0.19 0.73 -5.72
C VAL A 37 1.26 1.80 -5.95
N GLY A 38 2.07 1.60 -6.99
CA GLY A 38 3.02 2.59 -7.50
C GLY A 38 4.37 2.60 -6.79
N PRO A 39 5.32 3.41 -7.29
CA PRO A 39 6.71 3.40 -6.84
C PRO A 39 6.89 4.31 -5.61
N ASP A 40 6.18 3.99 -4.53
CA ASP A 40 6.13 4.78 -3.30
C ASP A 40 6.97 4.14 -2.18
N TYR A 41 7.47 4.96 -1.26
CA TYR A 41 8.27 4.53 -0.11
C TYR A 41 7.75 5.08 1.22
N LEU A 42 7.09 6.24 1.23
CA LEU A 42 6.72 6.94 2.46
C LEU A 42 5.41 6.38 3.02
N ASP A 43 4.39 6.27 2.17
CA ASP A 43 3.11 5.68 2.55
C ASP A 43 3.29 4.21 3.00
N PRO A 44 4.04 3.34 2.26
CA PRO A 44 4.34 1.99 2.72
C PRO A 44 5.02 1.91 4.09
N GLN A 45 5.93 2.81 4.41
CA GLN A 45 6.60 2.81 5.73
C GLN A 45 5.60 3.05 6.86
N LEU A 46 4.70 4.04 6.69
CA LEU A 46 3.66 4.34 7.67
C LEU A 46 2.68 3.18 7.82
N LEU A 47 2.17 2.67 6.69
CA LEU A 47 1.27 1.52 6.67
C LEU A 47 1.93 0.30 7.32
N SER A 48 3.21 0.07 7.05
CA SER A 48 3.94 -1.06 7.64
C SER A 48 4.00 -0.96 9.16
N ARG A 49 4.30 0.24 9.66
CA ARG A 49 4.42 0.50 11.10
C ARG A 49 3.08 0.38 11.82
N VAL A 50 2.00 0.91 11.23
CA VAL A 50 0.65 0.81 11.81
C VAL A 50 0.13 -0.62 11.80
N ALA A 51 0.23 -1.31 10.65
CA ALA A 51 -0.25 -2.70 10.51
C ALA A 51 0.65 -3.72 11.24
N GLY A 52 1.86 -3.34 11.63
CA GLY A 52 2.84 -4.24 12.25
C GLY A 52 3.39 -5.29 11.28
N ARG A 53 3.27 -5.07 9.97
CA ARG A 53 3.67 -6.00 8.91
C ARG A 53 4.16 -5.24 7.68
N PRO A 54 5.11 -5.75 6.90
CA PRO A 54 5.58 -5.06 5.70
C PRO A 54 4.45 -4.78 4.71
N CYS A 55 4.32 -3.52 4.30
CA CYS A 55 3.48 -3.11 3.19
C CYS A 55 4.12 -3.55 1.87
N ARG A 56 3.33 -4.22 1.03
CA ARG A 56 3.81 -4.87 -0.18
C ARG A 56 3.56 -4.01 -1.41
N ASN A 57 4.53 -3.99 -2.32
CA ASN A 57 4.43 -3.21 -3.55
C ASN A 57 3.59 -3.94 -4.61
N LEU A 58 2.59 -3.25 -5.16
CA LEU A 58 1.72 -3.70 -6.25
C LEU A 58 1.85 -2.81 -7.50
N ASP A 59 3.04 -2.26 -7.75
CA ASP A 59 3.35 -1.53 -8.98
C ASP A 59 3.54 -2.48 -10.18
N PRO A 60 2.65 -2.44 -11.18
CA PRO A 60 2.76 -3.30 -12.36
C PRO A 60 3.82 -2.82 -13.37
N LEU A 61 4.26 -1.56 -13.32
CA LEU A 61 5.33 -1.03 -14.17
C LEU A 61 6.71 -1.47 -13.66
N LEU A 62 6.90 -1.52 -12.35
CA LEU A 62 8.15 -1.99 -11.74
C LEU A 62 8.29 -3.51 -11.77
N CYS A 63 7.23 -4.25 -11.42
CA CYS A 63 7.33 -5.68 -11.16
C CYS A 63 6.53 -6.56 -12.12
N GLY A 64 5.68 -5.97 -12.96
CA GLY A 64 4.82 -6.69 -13.90
C GLY A 64 3.54 -7.27 -13.26
N PRO A 65 2.52 -7.59 -14.08
CA PRO A 65 1.20 -8.01 -13.59
C PRO A 65 1.22 -9.37 -12.88
N ALA A 66 2.06 -10.31 -13.33
CA ALA A 66 2.17 -11.64 -12.71
C ALA A 66 2.68 -11.57 -11.27
N TRP A 67 3.65 -10.69 -11.02
CA TRP A 67 4.12 -10.39 -9.66
C TRP A 67 3.00 -9.79 -8.82
N VAL A 68 2.31 -8.77 -9.32
CA VAL A 68 1.22 -8.09 -8.59
C VAL A 68 0.14 -9.09 -8.13
N GLN A 69 -0.29 -9.98 -9.01
CA GLN A 69 -1.28 -11.03 -8.69
C GLN A 69 -0.76 -12.01 -7.63
N ARG A 70 0.49 -12.49 -7.76
CA ARG A 70 1.10 -13.42 -6.80
C ARG A 70 1.33 -12.77 -5.45
N CYS A 71 1.89 -11.57 -5.43
CA CYS A 71 2.17 -10.79 -4.23
C CYS A 71 0.88 -10.57 -3.42
N PHE A 72 -0.19 -10.12 -4.09
CA PHE A 72 -1.49 -9.92 -3.46
C PHE A 72 -2.08 -11.23 -2.90
N ALA A 73 -2.17 -12.28 -3.73
CA ALA A 73 -2.76 -13.54 -3.32
C ALA A 73 -1.97 -14.23 -2.20
N TRP A 74 -0.64 -14.27 -2.30
CA TRP A 74 0.23 -14.93 -1.32
C TRP A 74 0.22 -14.21 0.03
N HIS A 75 0.52 -12.92 0.07
CA HIS A 75 0.61 -12.21 1.34
C HIS A 75 -0.77 -11.95 1.95
N GLY A 76 -1.78 -11.67 1.12
CA GLY A 76 -3.14 -11.36 1.57
C GLY A 76 -3.81 -12.57 2.22
N SER A 77 -3.71 -13.76 1.61
CA SER A 77 -4.39 -14.99 2.08
C SER A 77 -3.79 -15.61 3.38
N ARG A 78 -2.84 -14.91 4.00
CA ARG A 78 -2.16 -15.29 5.25
C ARG A 78 -2.45 -14.32 6.39
N CYS A 79 -3.46 -13.47 6.22
CA CYS A 79 -3.96 -12.54 7.22
C CYS A 79 -5.48 -12.65 7.32
N ASP A 80 -6.05 -12.04 8.35
CA ASP A 80 -7.49 -11.91 8.51
C ASP A 80 -8.05 -10.90 7.50
N LEU A 81 -7.31 -9.81 7.29
CA LEU A 81 -7.66 -8.69 6.44
C LEU A 81 -6.56 -8.36 5.43
N ALA A 82 -6.95 -7.77 4.30
CA ALA A 82 -6.06 -7.20 3.31
C ALA A 82 -6.63 -5.89 2.77
N LEU A 83 -5.75 -4.94 2.50
CA LEU A 83 -6.11 -3.62 2.01
C LEU A 83 -5.10 -3.14 0.97
N VAL A 84 -5.60 -2.68 -0.18
CA VAL A 84 -4.76 -2.06 -1.22
C VAL A 84 -4.97 -0.55 -1.21
N GLU A 85 -3.90 0.21 -1.01
CA GLU A 85 -3.90 1.65 -1.18
C GLU A 85 -3.44 2.05 -2.59
N GLY A 86 -4.23 2.86 -3.27
CA GLY A 86 -3.90 3.41 -4.58
C GLY A 86 -2.80 4.48 -4.55
N VAL A 87 -2.32 4.84 -5.74
CA VAL A 87 -1.40 5.96 -5.98
C VAL A 87 -2.12 7.07 -6.73
N MET A 88 -1.69 8.33 -6.52
CA MET A 88 -2.22 9.52 -7.23
C MET A 88 -3.77 9.56 -7.27
N GLY A 89 -4.38 10.02 -8.35
CA GLY A 89 -5.79 9.82 -8.65
C GLY A 89 -6.08 8.42 -9.18
N LEU A 90 -7.32 7.97 -9.07
CA LEU A 90 -7.76 6.61 -9.43
C LEU A 90 -7.32 6.19 -10.84
N PHE A 91 -7.41 7.09 -11.83
CA PHE A 91 -7.07 6.81 -13.23
C PHE A 91 -5.70 7.33 -13.66
N ASP A 92 -4.93 7.92 -12.75
CA ASP A 92 -3.63 8.51 -13.08
C ASP A 92 -2.59 7.39 -13.19
N GLY A 93 -2.15 7.10 -14.42
CA GLY A 93 -1.10 6.14 -14.73
C GLY A 93 0.11 6.81 -15.40
N ARG A 94 0.83 6.05 -16.22
CA ARG A 94 1.96 6.57 -16.99
C ARG A 94 1.46 7.54 -18.06
N GLY A 95 1.80 8.82 -17.90
CA GLY A 95 1.32 9.88 -18.79
C GLY A 95 -0.21 10.00 -18.74
N PRO A 96 -0.91 10.18 -19.86
CA PRO A 96 -2.38 10.24 -19.89
C PRO A 96 -3.06 8.85 -19.94
N SER A 97 -2.29 7.75 -19.79
CA SER A 97 -2.83 6.40 -19.89
C SER A 97 -3.22 5.83 -18.52
N SER A 98 -4.04 4.77 -18.53
CA SER A 98 -4.37 4.00 -17.32
C SER A 98 -3.29 2.97 -16.95
N GLU A 99 -2.19 2.87 -17.71
CA GLU A 99 -1.10 1.93 -17.42
C GLU A 99 -0.44 2.26 -16.07
N GLY A 100 -0.43 1.31 -15.14
CA GLY A 100 0.08 1.54 -13.78
C GLY A 100 -0.85 2.34 -12.85
N SER A 101 -2.03 2.76 -13.33
CA SER A 101 -3.01 3.47 -12.50
C SER A 101 -3.62 2.55 -11.42
N SER A 102 -4.14 3.17 -10.37
CA SER A 102 -4.90 2.45 -9.33
C SER A 102 -6.10 1.69 -9.90
N ALA A 103 -6.76 2.24 -10.92
CA ALA A 103 -7.87 1.60 -11.62
C ALA A 103 -7.43 0.35 -12.39
N ALA A 104 -6.27 0.38 -13.04
CA ALA A 104 -5.71 -0.78 -13.71
C ALA A 104 -5.33 -1.89 -12.73
N VAL A 105 -4.80 -1.55 -11.55
CA VAL A 105 -4.53 -2.54 -10.50
C VAL A 105 -5.82 -3.11 -9.91
N ALA A 106 -6.84 -2.28 -9.68
CA ALA A 106 -8.16 -2.76 -9.25
C ALA A 106 -8.75 -3.75 -10.27
N ALA A 107 -8.65 -3.46 -11.57
CA ALA A 107 -9.10 -4.37 -12.62
C ALA A 107 -8.27 -5.66 -12.68
N LEU A 108 -6.94 -5.57 -12.55
CA LEU A 108 -6.03 -6.72 -12.59
C LEU A 108 -6.28 -7.72 -11.45
N LEU A 109 -6.68 -7.21 -10.28
CA LEU A 109 -6.92 -7.99 -9.06
C LEU A 109 -8.41 -8.26 -8.80
N ASP A 110 -9.29 -7.83 -9.70
CA ASP A 110 -10.76 -7.84 -9.54
C ASP A 110 -11.23 -7.30 -8.17
N LEU A 111 -10.73 -6.11 -7.80
CA LEU A 111 -11.06 -5.46 -6.54
C LEU A 111 -12.12 -4.38 -6.74
N PRO A 112 -13.15 -4.31 -5.86
CA PRO A 112 -13.96 -3.11 -5.77
C PRO A 112 -13.14 -1.93 -5.24
N VAL A 113 -13.55 -0.72 -5.61
CA VAL A 113 -12.92 0.52 -5.18
C VAL A 113 -13.74 1.22 -4.12
N VAL A 114 -13.09 1.65 -3.04
CA VAL A 114 -13.60 2.64 -2.10
C VAL A 114 -12.96 3.98 -2.45
N LEU A 115 -13.77 4.96 -2.87
CA LEU A 115 -13.28 6.26 -3.29
C LEU A 115 -13.31 7.25 -2.12
N VAL A 116 -12.15 7.81 -1.78
CA VAL A 116 -12.01 8.85 -0.76
C VAL A 116 -12.07 10.22 -1.42
N VAL A 117 -13.02 11.05 -0.98
CA VAL A 117 -13.22 12.40 -1.51
C VAL A 117 -13.09 13.43 -0.39
N GLU A 118 -12.20 14.40 -0.57
CA GLU A 118 -12.14 15.59 0.28
C GLU A 118 -13.31 16.50 -0.08
N ALA A 119 -14.20 16.75 0.88
CA ALA A 119 -15.51 17.32 0.61
C ALA A 119 -15.78 18.66 1.33
N SER A 120 -14.77 19.29 1.96
CA SER A 120 -14.91 20.51 2.78
C SER A 120 -15.67 21.66 2.11
N ARG A 121 -15.59 21.77 0.78
CA ARG A 121 -16.20 22.87 0.00
C ARG A 121 -17.10 22.38 -1.14
N GLN A 122 -17.69 21.20 -1.00
CA GLN A 122 -18.58 20.62 -2.00
C GLN A 122 -20.01 20.47 -1.47
N ALA A 123 -20.97 20.35 -2.39
CA ALA A 123 -22.36 19.95 -2.10
C ALA A 123 -22.84 19.08 -3.27
N GLY A 124 -23.78 19.57 -4.09
CA GLY A 124 -24.26 18.84 -5.28
C GLY A 124 -23.17 18.43 -6.27
N SER A 125 -22.06 19.20 -6.38
CA SER A 125 -20.93 18.85 -7.24
C SER A 125 -20.26 17.52 -6.88
N LEU A 126 -20.40 17.04 -5.64
CA LEU A 126 -19.93 15.71 -5.23
C LEU A 126 -20.53 14.62 -6.12
N ALA A 127 -21.83 14.71 -6.42
CA ALA A 127 -22.53 13.75 -7.26
C ALA A 127 -21.94 13.68 -8.67
N ALA A 128 -21.63 14.84 -9.26
CA ALA A 128 -21.02 14.91 -10.59
C ALA A 128 -19.61 14.32 -10.60
N LEU A 129 -18.81 14.64 -9.58
CA LEU A 129 -17.45 14.10 -9.42
C LEU A 129 -17.48 12.57 -9.29
N VAL A 130 -18.26 12.05 -8.33
CA VAL A 130 -18.32 10.61 -8.04
C VAL A 130 -18.91 9.84 -9.22
N ARG A 131 -19.97 10.36 -9.85
CA ARG A 131 -20.54 9.77 -11.07
C ARG A 131 -19.50 9.71 -12.18
N GLY A 132 -18.75 10.80 -12.39
CA GLY A 132 -17.66 10.85 -13.35
C GLY A 132 -16.65 9.72 -13.12
N PHE A 133 -16.14 9.55 -11.90
CA PHE A 133 -15.18 8.48 -11.59
C PHE A 133 -15.78 7.07 -11.68
N ARG A 134 -17.05 6.88 -11.31
CA ARG A 134 -17.75 5.60 -11.40
C ARG A 134 -17.95 5.16 -12.85
N ASP A 135 -18.34 6.10 -13.71
CA ASP A 135 -18.75 5.84 -15.08
C ASP A 135 -17.57 6.01 -16.09
N HIS A 136 -16.39 6.40 -15.62
CA HIS A 136 -15.18 6.54 -16.43
C HIS A 136 -14.56 5.20 -16.84
N GLY A 137 -13.84 5.19 -17.96
CA GLY A 137 -13.05 4.05 -18.44
C GLY A 137 -12.47 4.28 -19.85
N PRO A 138 -11.64 3.35 -20.36
CA PRO A 138 -11.18 2.10 -19.71
C PRO A 138 -9.93 2.27 -18.80
N PRO A 139 -9.80 1.46 -17.72
CA PRO A 139 -10.67 0.35 -17.33
C PRO A 139 -11.93 0.81 -16.56
N ALA A 140 -13.01 0.03 -16.65
CA ALA A 140 -14.20 0.24 -15.84
C ALA A 140 -13.92 -0.11 -14.37
N VAL A 141 -14.56 0.60 -13.43
CA VAL A 141 -14.34 0.44 -11.99
C VAL A 141 -15.61 -0.02 -11.28
N ARG A 142 -15.49 -1.03 -10.39
CA ARG A 142 -16.56 -1.43 -9.48
C ARG A 142 -16.51 -0.59 -8.20
N LEU A 143 -17.21 0.55 -8.19
CA LEU A 143 -17.24 1.42 -7.01
C LEU A 143 -18.12 0.81 -5.91
N ALA A 144 -17.53 0.41 -4.78
CA ALA A 144 -18.25 -0.11 -3.61
C ALA A 144 -18.89 1.00 -2.77
N GLY A 145 -18.33 2.21 -2.82
CA GLY A 145 -18.87 3.37 -2.13
C GLY A 145 -17.82 4.46 -1.92
N VAL A 146 -18.22 5.48 -1.18
CA VAL A 146 -17.43 6.70 -0.95
C VAL A 146 -17.20 6.93 0.54
N VAL A 147 -15.98 7.30 0.91
CA VAL A 147 -15.68 7.89 2.21
C VAL A 147 -15.39 9.37 2.01
N LEU A 148 -16.08 10.22 2.77
CA LEU A 148 -15.89 11.67 2.70
C LEU A 148 -14.89 12.10 3.76
N ASN A 149 -13.98 13.00 3.41
CA ASN A 149 -12.97 13.54 4.30
C ASN A 149 -13.15 15.06 4.50
N LYS A 150 -12.74 15.56 5.67
CA LYS A 150 -12.80 16.97 6.08
C LYS A 150 -14.21 17.60 6.05
N VAL A 151 -15.21 16.84 6.50
CA VAL A 151 -16.61 17.33 6.59
C VAL A 151 -16.93 17.75 8.02
N SER A 152 -17.13 19.05 8.25
CA SER A 152 -17.14 19.59 9.62
C SER A 152 -18.53 19.83 10.24
N SER A 153 -19.63 19.84 9.46
CA SER A 153 -20.95 20.13 10.01
C SER A 153 -22.01 19.05 9.71
N PRO A 154 -22.94 18.77 10.65
CA PRO A 154 -24.03 17.80 10.43
C PRO A 154 -24.91 18.14 9.22
N ARG A 155 -25.19 19.43 9.02
CA ARG A 155 -25.97 19.90 7.86
C ARG A 155 -25.27 19.61 6.54
N HIS A 156 -23.96 19.85 6.48
CA HIS A 156 -23.16 19.57 5.28
C HIS A 156 -23.09 18.07 5.00
N ARG A 157 -22.91 17.24 6.04
CA ARG A 157 -22.97 15.78 5.93
C ARG A 157 -24.29 15.31 5.30
N ALA A 158 -25.43 15.85 5.74
CA ALA A 158 -26.74 15.49 5.19
C ALA A 158 -26.84 15.81 3.69
N LEU A 159 -26.42 17.01 3.27
CA LEU A 159 -26.42 17.43 1.86
C LEU A 159 -25.53 16.52 0.98
N LEU A 160 -24.37 16.13 1.47
CA LEU A 160 -23.45 15.23 0.74
C LEU A 160 -24.02 13.81 0.65
N ALA A 161 -24.69 13.32 1.70
CA ALA A 161 -25.35 12.02 1.70
C ALA A 161 -26.48 11.99 0.66
N GLU A 162 -27.35 13.01 0.62
CA GLU A 162 -28.41 13.15 -0.39
C GLU A 162 -27.84 13.17 -1.82
N ALA A 163 -26.71 13.86 -2.03
CA ALA A 163 -26.05 13.90 -3.33
C ALA A 163 -25.54 12.53 -3.80
N LEU A 164 -25.01 11.70 -2.88
CA LEU A 164 -24.58 10.33 -3.18
C LEU A 164 -25.76 9.38 -3.38
N GLU A 165 -26.82 9.52 -2.59
CA GLU A 165 -28.05 8.74 -2.72
C GLU A 165 -28.72 8.98 -4.08
N ALA A 166 -28.79 10.22 -4.54
CA ALA A 166 -29.35 10.60 -5.84
C ALA A 166 -28.63 9.95 -7.04
N ILE A 167 -27.40 9.46 -6.85
CA ILE A 167 -26.65 8.73 -7.88
C ILE A 167 -26.52 7.24 -7.56
N GLY A 168 -27.12 6.75 -6.47
CA GLY A 168 -27.09 5.34 -6.07
C GLY A 168 -25.72 4.86 -5.59
N VAL A 169 -24.89 5.75 -5.02
CA VAL A 169 -23.56 5.38 -4.50
C VAL A 169 -23.59 5.34 -2.97
N PRO A 170 -23.19 4.21 -2.33
CA PRO A 170 -23.16 4.12 -0.88
C PRO A 170 -22.17 5.11 -0.24
N LEU A 171 -22.64 5.82 0.80
CA LEU A 171 -21.76 6.54 1.72
C LEU A 171 -21.25 5.56 2.79
N LEU A 172 -19.94 5.35 2.85
CA LEU A 172 -19.27 4.39 3.73
C LEU A 172 -18.66 5.03 4.97
N GLY A 173 -18.66 6.36 5.08
CA GLY A 173 -18.11 7.06 6.22
C GLY A 173 -17.86 8.52 5.96
N VAL A 174 -17.75 9.31 7.04
CA VAL A 174 -17.53 10.76 6.97
C VAL A 174 -16.54 11.16 8.06
N LEU A 175 -15.29 11.41 7.68
CA LEU A 175 -14.24 11.85 8.57
C LEU A 175 -14.33 13.38 8.77
N PRO A 176 -14.28 13.87 10.03
CA PRO A 176 -14.29 15.30 10.32
C PRO A 176 -12.97 15.96 9.92
N ALA A 177 -12.95 17.29 9.90
CA ALA A 177 -11.69 18.01 9.95
C ALA A 177 -11.20 18.03 11.41
N ALA A 178 -10.09 17.36 11.69
CA ALA A 178 -9.49 17.30 13.02
C ALA A 178 -7.97 17.26 12.92
N ASP A 179 -7.26 17.98 13.78
CA ASP A 179 -5.78 18.04 13.78
C ASP A 179 -5.14 16.66 13.97
N LEU A 180 -5.81 15.77 14.70
CA LEU A 180 -5.39 14.38 14.89
C LEU A 180 -5.38 13.57 13.58
N LEU A 181 -6.17 13.99 12.59
CA LEU A 181 -6.23 13.40 11.26
C LEU A 181 -5.24 14.05 10.29
N ASP A 182 -4.57 15.14 10.68
CA ASP A 182 -3.54 15.75 9.86
C ASP A 182 -2.26 14.89 9.89
N LEU A 183 -1.90 14.42 8.70
CA LEU A 183 -0.65 13.72 8.43
C LEU A 183 0.37 14.74 7.93
N PRO A 184 1.48 14.97 8.66
CA PRO A 184 2.49 15.93 8.23
C PRO A 184 3.09 15.50 6.89
N SER A 185 3.23 16.47 5.98
CA SER A 185 3.79 16.28 4.64
C SER A 185 4.86 17.31 4.33
N ARG A 186 5.83 16.94 3.49
CA ARG A 186 6.89 17.80 2.94
C ARG A 186 6.86 17.77 1.41
N HIS A 187 7.91 18.31 0.78
CA HIS A 187 8.02 18.46 -0.68
C HIS A 187 7.82 17.16 -1.49
N LEU A 188 8.04 15.98 -0.90
CA LEU A 188 7.93 14.67 -1.56
C LEU A 188 6.77 13.79 -1.08
N GLY A 189 5.84 14.32 -0.28
CA GLY A 189 4.72 13.54 0.28
C GLY A 189 4.73 13.51 1.81
N LEU A 190 4.15 12.47 2.41
CA LEU A 190 4.10 12.32 3.87
C LEU A 190 5.50 12.24 4.48
N VAL A 191 5.66 12.68 5.72
CA VAL A 191 6.91 12.39 6.46
C VAL A 191 7.08 10.89 6.65
N SER A 192 8.32 10.43 6.78
CA SER A 192 8.60 9.01 7.01
C SER A 192 8.00 8.53 8.33
N ALA A 193 7.82 7.20 8.46
CA ALA A 193 7.35 6.63 9.72
C ALA A 193 8.30 6.89 10.89
N ALA A 194 9.60 7.07 10.64
CA ALA A 194 10.59 7.40 11.66
C ALA A 194 10.42 8.84 12.20
N GLU A 195 9.86 9.74 11.39
CA GLU A 195 9.67 11.15 11.72
C GLU A 195 8.31 11.47 12.37
N LEU A 196 7.47 10.46 12.65
CA LEU A 196 6.21 10.57 13.39
C LEU A 196 6.38 10.00 14.81
N PRO A 197 6.95 10.78 15.76
CA PRO A 197 7.31 10.28 17.09
C PRO A 197 6.08 9.92 17.96
N ASP A 198 4.92 10.49 17.66
CA ASP A 198 3.66 10.30 18.38
C ASP A 198 2.78 9.19 17.77
N LEU A 199 3.28 8.42 16.78
CA LEU A 199 2.48 7.43 16.06
C LEU A 199 1.78 6.42 16.99
N GLU A 200 2.51 5.80 17.93
CA GLU A 200 1.92 4.81 18.84
C GLU A 200 0.84 5.43 19.74
N ALA A 201 0.97 6.71 20.10
CA ALA A 201 -0.03 7.43 20.87
C ALA A 201 -1.28 7.78 20.02
N ARG A 202 -1.12 7.97 18.70
CA ARG A 202 -2.23 8.20 17.77
C ARG A 202 -3.05 6.95 17.49
N LEU A 203 -2.47 5.75 17.54
CA LEU A 203 -3.15 4.51 17.13
C LEU A 203 -4.51 4.28 17.80
N PRO A 204 -4.67 4.38 19.14
CA PRO A 204 -5.97 4.17 19.77
C PRO A 204 -7.00 5.22 19.37
N GLN A 205 -6.53 6.46 19.11
CA GLN A 205 -7.39 7.57 18.74
C GLN A 205 -7.86 7.44 17.28
N TRP A 206 -6.97 7.02 16.39
CA TRP A 206 -7.29 6.66 15.02
C TRP A 206 -8.27 5.50 14.94
N ALA A 207 -8.09 4.46 15.75
CA ALA A 207 -9.03 3.35 15.82
C ALA A 207 -10.41 3.79 16.32
N ALA A 208 -10.47 4.68 17.32
CA ALA A 208 -11.73 5.27 17.80
C ALA A 208 -12.42 6.10 16.72
N LEU A 209 -11.69 6.96 16.00
CA LEU A 209 -12.24 7.75 14.90
C LEU A 209 -12.77 6.86 13.77
N ALA A 210 -12.07 5.77 13.43
CA ALA A 210 -12.56 4.79 12.48
C ALA A 210 -13.88 4.17 12.95
N ALA A 211 -13.98 3.80 14.22
CA ALA A 211 -15.18 3.19 14.80
C ALA A 211 -16.38 4.15 14.89
N GLU A 212 -16.12 5.44 15.11
CA GLU A 212 -17.16 6.46 15.24
C GLU A 212 -17.68 6.94 13.87
N HIS A 213 -16.79 7.12 12.89
CA HIS A 213 -17.10 7.86 11.67
C HIS A 213 -17.28 7.01 10.41
N LEU A 214 -16.92 5.72 10.46
CA LEU A 214 -17.03 4.81 9.33
C LEU A 214 -18.19 3.83 9.51
N ASP A 215 -18.87 3.50 8.43
CA ASP A 215 -19.84 2.39 8.37
C ASP A 215 -19.06 1.07 8.31
N LEU A 216 -18.69 0.56 9.48
CA LEU A 216 -17.92 -0.67 9.59
C LEU A 216 -18.72 -1.90 9.17
N GLU A 217 -20.05 -1.88 9.22
CA GLU A 217 -20.86 -3.02 8.73
C GLU A 217 -20.67 -3.20 7.22
N ARG A 218 -20.55 -2.09 6.48
CA ARG A 218 -20.28 -2.13 5.03
C ARG A 218 -18.79 -2.22 4.69
N LEU A 219 -17.92 -1.55 5.45
CA LEU A 219 -16.48 -1.51 5.15
C LEU A 219 -15.73 -2.77 5.57
N TRP A 220 -16.06 -3.38 6.72
CA TRP A 220 -15.29 -4.53 7.22
C TRP A 220 -15.29 -5.74 6.27
N PRO A 221 -16.43 -6.11 5.63
CA PRO A 221 -16.45 -7.17 4.61
C PRO A 221 -15.58 -6.87 3.38
N LEU A 222 -15.37 -5.59 3.08
CA LEU A 222 -14.49 -5.11 2.00
C LEU A 222 -13.00 -5.20 2.36
N LEU A 223 -12.66 -5.58 3.59
CA LEU A 223 -11.27 -5.81 4.02
C LEU A 223 -10.93 -7.29 4.15
N ALA A 224 -11.91 -8.19 4.04
CA ALA A 224 -11.66 -9.62 4.20
C ALA A 224 -10.57 -10.10 3.23
N ALA A 225 -9.60 -10.86 3.76
CA ALA A 225 -8.47 -11.36 2.99
C ALA A 225 -8.90 -12.12 1.71
N PRO A 226 -8.09 -12.08 0.64
CA PRO A 226 -8.38 -12.87 -0.56
C PRO A 226 -8.29 -14.37 -0.24
N PRO A 227 -9.10 -15.21 -0.91
CA PRO A 227 -9.00 -16.65 -0.74
C PRO A 227 -7.63 -17.15 -1.19
N ARG A 228 -7.18 -18.26 -0.60
CA ARG A 228 -6.01 -18.98 -1.12
C ARG A 228 -6.32 -19.54 -2.50
N HIS A 229 -5.47 -19.24 -3.46
CA HIS A 229 -5.58 -19.71 -4.83
C HIS A 229 -4.34 -20.56 -5.15
N GLU A 230 -4.49 -21.87 -5.32
CA GLU A 230 -3.34 -22.80 -5.41
C GLU A 230 -2.30 -22.42 -6.49
N PRO A 231 -2.66 -22.02 -7.72
CA PRO A 231 -1.68 -21.55 -8.71
C PRO A 231 -0.84 -20.34 -8.28
N LEU A 232 -1.32 -19.57 -7.30
CA LEU A 232 -0.66 -18.38 -6.73
C LEU A 232 -0.20 -18.65 -5.28
N ALA A 233 -0.24 -19.90 -4.82
CA ALA A 233 0.14 -20.31 -3.48
C ALA A 233 1.62 -20.73 -3.41
N VAL A 234 2.49 -20.07 -4.18
CA VAL A 234 3.95 -20.16 -4.09
C VAL A 234 4.49 -18.80 -3.66
N ASP A 235 5.55 -18.80 -2.85
CA ASP A 235 6.21 -17.57 -2.41
C ASP A 235 6.63 -16.74 -3.64
N PRO A 236 6.19 -15.48 -3.78
CA PRO A 236 6.56 -14.62 -4.90
C PRO A 236 8.08 -14.52 -5.11
N ILE A 237 8.86 -14.50 -4.02
CA ILE A 237 10.32 -14.42 -4.10
C ILE A 237 10.90 -15.73 -4.66
N ALA A 238 10.39 -16.88 -4.20
CA ALA A 238 10.82 -18.17 -4.72
C ALA A 238 10.44 -18.34 -6.20
N TRP A 239 9.24 -17.91 -6.59
CA TRP A 239 8.78 -17.91 -7.97
C TRP A 239 9.67 -17.03 -8.87
N LEU A 240 10.07 -15.84 -8.41
CA LEU A 240 10.95 -14.94 -9.17
C LEU A 240 12.33 -15.56 -9.43
N LEU A 241 12.78 -16.43 -8.52
CA LEU A 241 14.07 -17.12 -8.64
C LEU A 241 14.02 -18.39 -9.51
N GLU A 242 12.84 -18.78 -10.02
CA GLU A 242 12.75 -19.88 -10.98
C GLU A 242 13.49 -19.52 -12.28
N PRO A 243 14.24 -20.45 -12.90
CA PRO A 243 14.99 -20.18 -14.12
C PRO A 243 14.15 -19.61 -15.27
N ALA A 244 12.86 -19.95 -15.31
CA ALA A 244 11.93 -19.46 -16.32
C ALA A 244 11.56 -17.97 -16.17
N GLN A 245 11.72 -17.40 -14.98
CA GLN A 245 11.39 -15.99 -14.69
C GLN A 245 12.62 -15.09 -14.66
N MET A 246 13.81 -15.67 -14.48
CA MET A 246 15.06 -14.92 -14.43
C MET A 246 15.42 -14.31 -15.80
N PRO A 247 15.93 -13.07 -15.85
CA PRO A 247 16.53 -12.52 -17.06
C PRO A 247 17.64 -13.44 -17.58
N ALA A 248 17.72 -13.65 -18.90
CA ALA A 248 18.68 -14.59 -19.50
C ALA A 248 20.15 -14.34 -19.08
N THR A 249 20.52 -13.07 -18.87
CA THR A 249 21.85 -12.66 -18.38
C THR A 249 22.12 -13.14 -16.95
N VAL A 250 21.12 -13.09 -16.08
CA VAL A 250 21.21 -13.56 -14.68
C VAL A 250 21.16 -15.08 -14.66
N ALA A 251 20.28 -15.70 -15.44
CA ALA A 251 20.13 -17.16 -15.51
C ALA A 251 21.43 -17.85 -15.95
N ALA A 252 22.13 -17.31 -16.96
CA ALA A 252 23.41 -17.85 -17.42
C ALA A 252 24.49 -17.79 -16.32
N THR A 253 24.53 -16.69 -15.57
CA THR A 253 25.48 -16.50 -14.46
C THR A 253 25.13 -17.40 -13.27
N ALA A 254 23.85 -17.52 -12.94
CA ALA A 254 23.33 -18.37 -11.87
C ALA A 254 23.53 -19.87 -12.17
N ALA A 255 23.34 -20.31 -13.42
CA ALA A 255 23.60 -21.68 -13.82
C ALA A 255 25.10 -22.03 -13.71
N ALA A 256 25.98 -21.09 -14.08
CA ALA A 256 27.43 -21.26 -13.97
C ALA A 256 27.90 -21.33 -12.49
N THR A 257 27.26 -20.58 -11.58
CA THR A 257 27.60 -20.61 -10.14
C THR A 257 26.92 -21.77 -9.39
N ALA A 258 25.69 -22.15 -9.75
CA ALA A 258 24.97 -23.27 -9.14
C ALA A 258 25.64 -24.63 -9.45
N ALA A 259 26.21 -24.79 -10.64
CA ALA A 259 26.99 -25.97 -11.00
C ALA A 259 28.29 -26.12 -10.18
N ALA A 260 28.72 -25.08 -9.48
CA ALA A 260 29.97 -25.02 -8.71
C ALA A 260 29.77 -24.93 -7.18
N ALA A 261 28.54 -24.78 -6.67
CA ALA A 261 28.30 -24.43 -5.27
C ALA A 261 27.75 -25.59 -4.42
N ALA A 262 28.53 -26.01 -3.42
CA ALA A 262 28.00 -26.64 -2.21
C ALA A 262 27.14 -25.61 -1.42
N PRO A 263 26.23 -26.03 -0.52
CA PRO A 263 25.50 -25.08 0.32
C PRO A 263 26.50 -24.20 1.08
N CYS A 264 26.58 -22.93 0.68
CA CYS A 264 27.48 -21.96 1.27
C CYS A 264 26.76 -21.27 2.43
N ALA A 265 27.47 -21.02 3.53
CA ALA A 265 26.93 -20.22 4.63
C ALA A 265 26.49 -18.84 4.11
N PRO A 266 25.44 -18.22 4.69
CA PRO A 266 25.03 -16.88 4.32
C PRO A 266 26.21 -15.91 4.36
N TRP A 267 26.35 -15.08 3.34
CA TRP A 267 27.47 -14.14 3.24
C TRP A 267 27.05 -12.73 3.69
N PRO A 268 27.81 -12.07 4.59
CA PRO A 268 27.44 -10.75 5.08
C PRO A 268 27.43 -9.68 3.98
N LEU A 269 26.33 -8.92 3.92
CA LEU A 269 26.12 -7.79 3.03
C LEU A 269 25.71 -6.58 3.88
N ALA A 270 26.41 -5.46 3.75
CA ALA A 270 26.00 -4.22 4.42
C ALA A 270 24.91 -3.53 3.59
N ILE A 271 23.81 -3.14 4.24
CA ILE A 271 22.76 -2.33 3.62
C ILE A 271 22.57 -1.03 4.39
N ALA A 272 22.86 0.10 3.73
CA ALA A 272 22.73 1.40 4.37
C ALA A 272 21.29 1.64 4.85
N THR A 273 21.14 1.97 6.13
CA THR A 273 19.87 2.13 6.85
C THR A 273 19.98 3.29 7.81
N ASP A 274 19.64 4.49 7.34
CA ASP A 274 19.65 5.72 8.14
C ASP A 274 18.65 6.76 7.57
N ALA A 275 18.73 8.00 8.04
CA ALA A 275 17.83 9.07 7.63
C ALA A 275 17.96 9.46 6.14
N ALA A 276 19.13 9.25 5.51
CA ALA A 276 19.32 9.40 4.08
C ALA A 276 18.95 8.11 3.35
N PHE A 277 19.39 6.96 3.83
CA PHE A 277 19.21 5.68 3.15
C PHE A 277 18.02 4.91 3.71
N GLN A 278 16.79 5.31 3.35
CA GLN A 278 15.55 4.69 3.83
C GLN A 278 14.54 4.29 2.75
N PHE A 279 14.77 4.59 1.47
CA PHE A 279 13.85 4.18 0.39
C PHE A 279 14.18 2.77 -0.10
N ARG A 280 13.51 1.79 0.49
CA ARG A 280 13.65 0.36 0.15
C ARG A 280 12.30 -0.34 0.05
N TYR A 281 12.25 -1.32 -0.83
CA TYR A 281 11.18 -2.31 -0.87
C TYR A 281 11.54 -3.52 0.00
N PRO A 282 10.63 -4.03 0.85
CA PRO A 282 10.86 -5.25 1.63
C PRO A 282 11.33 -6.43 0.77
N GLU A 283 10.79 -6.51 -0.44
CA GLU A 283 11.01 -7.61 -1.38
C GLU A 283 12.46 -7.63 -1.92
N ALA A 284 13.14 -6.47 -1.97
CA ALA A 284 14.56 -6.43 -2.32
C ALA A 284 15.44 -7.12 -1.27
N VAL A 285 15.14 -6.92 0.02
CA VAL A 285 15.87 -7.56 1.12
C VAL A 285 15.56 -9.06 1.19
N GLU A 286 14.30 -9.43 0.97
CA GLU A 286 13.88 -10.84 0.90
C GLU A 286 14.55 -11.58 -0.27
N LEU A 287 14.66 -10.94 -1.43
CA LEU A 287 15.37 -11.48 -2.58
C LEU A 287 16.87 -11.69 -2.30
N LEU A 288 17.54 -10.72 -1.67
CA LEU A 288 18.94 -10.86 -1.27
C LEU A 288 19.15 -12.05 -0.33
N ARG A 289 18.25 -12.23 0.66
CA ARG A 289 18.30 -13.38 1.56
C ARG A 289 18.07 -14.70 0.84
N ALA A 290 17.11 -14.75 -0.09
CA ALA A 290 16.84 -15.94 -0.89
C ALA A 290 18.02 -16.30 -1.82
N LEU A 291 18.85 -15.33 -2.20
CA LEU A 291 20.11 -15.53 -2.92
C LEU A 291 21.30 -15.90 -2.00
N GLY A 292 21.07 -16.09 -0.70
CA GLY A 292 22.08 -16.50 0.27
C GLY A 292 22.90 -15.35 0.87
N ALA A 293 22.52 -14.09 0.66
CA ALA A 293 23.10 -12.97 1.39
C ALA A 293 22.54 -12.87 2.81
N ASP A 294 23.29 -12.26 3.73
CA ASP A 294 22.81 -11.80 5.03
C ASP A 294 22.87 -10.27 5.09
N PRO A 295 21.77 -9.56 4.73
CA PRO A 295 21.73 -8.10 4.76
C PRO A 295 21.72 -7.57 6.19
N GLN A 296 22.78 -6.86 6.56
CA GLN A 296 23.00 -6.26 7.87
C GLN A 296 22.89 -4.74 7.79
N PRO A 297 22.03 -4.10 8.60
CA PRO A 297 21.87 -2.66 8.57
C PRO A 297 23.16 -1.97 9.05
N TRP A 298 23.45 -0.83 8.44
CA TRP A 298 24.62 -0.02 8.75
C TRP A 298 24.30 1.45 8.47
N SER A 299 24.79 2.38 9.30
CA SER A 299 24.55 3.82 9.15
C SER A 299 25.80 4.57 8.66
N PRO A 300 25.90 4.86 7.35
CA PRO A 300 26.95 5.74 6.83
C PRO A 300 26.92 7.13 7.46
N LEU A 301 25.73 7.68 7.74
CA LEU A 301 25.61 9.01 8.35
C LEU A 301 26.17 9.08 9.78
N ALA A 302 26.19 7.95 10.50
CA ALA A 302 26.77 7.86 11.82
C ALA A 302 28.25 7.47 11.83
N ASP A 303 28.88 7.37 10.64
CA ASP A 303 30.25 6.88 10.46
C ASP A 303 30.49 5.52 11.13
N GLU A 304 29.46 4.65 11.11
CA GLU A 304 29.58 3.31 11.65
C GLU A 304 30.63 2.51 10.86
N ALA A 305 31.33 1.58 11.51
CA ALA A 305 32.17 0.64 10.77
C ALA A 305 31.29 -0.34 9.97
N LEU A 306 31.75 -0.73 8.78
CA LEU A 306 31.09 -1.81 8.04
C LEU A 306 31.06 -3.09 8.87
N PRO A 307 29.99 -3.90 8.77
CA PRO A 307 29.91 -5.16 9.49
C PRO A 307 31.10 -6.10 9.15
N PRO A 308 31.64 -6.83 10.14
CA PRO A 308 32.78 -7.71 9.94
C PRO A 308 32.52 -8.75 8.84
N GLY A 309 33.50 -8.92 7.94
CA GLY A 309 33.39 -9.90 6.85
C GLY A 309 32.40 -9.52 5.74
N CYS A 310 31.90 -8.29 5.73
CA CYS A 310 31.08 -7.74 4.65
C CYS A 310 31.78 -7.89 3.29
N ARG A 311 31.07 -8.46 2.32
CA ARG A 311 31.59 -8.72 0.96
C ARG A 311 31.03 -7.77 -0.09
N ALA A 312 29.93 -7.07 0.23
CA ALA A 312 29.28 -6.12 -0.65
C ALA A 312 28.48 -5.09 0.15
N VAL A 313 28.33 -3.90 -0.43
CA VAL A 313 27.57 -2.79 0.16
C VAL A 313 26.42 -2.43 -0.79
N VAL A 314 25.23 -2.20 -0.22
CA VAL A 314 24.07 -1.67 -0.93
C VAL A 314 23.72 -0.31 -0.35
N LEU A 315 23.74 0.71 -1.21
CA LEU A 315 23.28 2.06 -0.92
C LEU A 315 21.92 2.26 -1.64
N PRO A 316 20.79 2.17 -0.91
CA PRO A 316 19.46 2.37 -1.49
C PRO A 316 19.19 3.85 -1.77
N GLY A 317 17.98 4.18 -2.23
CA GLY A 317 17.59 5.58 -2.42
C GLY A 317 17.28 6.31 -1.11
N GLY A 318 17.22 7.63 -1.23
CA GLY A 318 16.80 8.60 -0.22
C GLY A 318 17.81 9.74 -0.03
#